data_AF-A0A7V4IBZ1-F1
#
_entry.id   AF-A0A7V4IBZ1-F1
#
_cell.length_a   1.000
_cell.length_b   1.000
_cell.length_c   1.000
_cell.angle_alpha   90.00
_cell.angle_beta   90.00
_cell.angle_gamma   90.00
#
_symmetry.space_group_name_H-M   'P 1'
#
loop_
_entity.id
_entity.type
_entity.pdbx_description
1 polymer ?
#
loop_
_entity_poly.entity_id
_entity_poly.type
_entity_poly.pdbx_seq_one_letter_code
_entity_poly.pdbx_strand_id
1 'polypeptide(L)'
;MDRKLCSFKVLPVSVAAALLLLLPLNISAQEQSETVKYTPDFRFRDGIYLNFDQVKANRPIPKAKILTSADYNDKDFFDKVFAADKIYFYDELGVRQEVKKEDIWGFARNGVVYVIIQGNFNRITFIGNICHFVADVTTYDNRYNYYSPYGYYDPYYYSPYGYYGGYYPYGIYSPYAYRPYSTARNEIRQYIIDFETGKIVDFTIENVKLFIMKDPEIYEEYVKLPRKKQKELMFVYVRKFNEKNPLYLPR
;
A
#
# COMPACT_ATOMS: atom_id res chain seq x y z
N MET A 1 83.64 -39.55 17.96
CA MET A 1 83.60 -41.03 17.93
C MET A 1 82.30 -41.44 17.29
N ASP A 2 82.42 -41.95 16.08
CA ASP A 2 81.34 -42.60 15.33
C ASP A 2 80.69 -43.74 16.11
N ARG A 3 79.36 -43.83 16.05
CA ARG A 3 78.65 -45.12 15.99
C ARG A 3 77.44 -45.01 15.08
N LYS A 4 77.56 -45.63 13.90
CA LYS A 4 76.46 -46.15 13.09
C LYS A 4 75.72 -47.26 13.85
N LEU A 5 74.42 -47.42 13.61
CA LEU A 5 73.56 -48.63 13.64
C LEU A 5 72.12 -48.13 13.41
N CYS A 6 71.18 -48.75 12.70
CA CYS A 6 71.16 -49.80 11.69
C CYS A 6 69.73 -49.71 11.07
N SER A 7 69.58 -50.21 9.85
CA SER A 7 68.37 -50.21 9.02
C SER A 7 67.23 -51.10 9.55
N PHE A 8 65.96 -50.73 9.29
CA PHE A 8 64.88 -51.68 8.94
C PHE A 8 63.85 -51.04 8.00
N LYS A 9 63.52 -51.74 6.91
CA LYS A 9 62.58 -51.36 5.84
C LYS A 9 61.13 -51.75 6.20
N VAL A 10 60.12 -50.97 5.78
CA VAL A 10 58.80 -51.50 5.35
C VAL A 10 58.21 -50.63 4.20
N LEU A 11 57.52 -51.30 3.29
CA LEU A 11 57.01 -50.98 1.96
C LEU A 11 55.89 -49.90 1.85
N PRO A 12 55.57 -49.44 0.62
CA PRO A 12 54.70 -48.29 0.33
C PRO A 12 53.26 -48.70 0.00
N VAL A 13 52.26 -47.94 0.46
CA VAL A 13 50.92 -47.86 -0.19
C VAL A 13 50.33 -46.48 0.11
N SER A 14 50.03 -45.76 -0.98
CA SER A 14 48.91 -44.85 -1.27
C SER A 14 47.99 -44.45 -0.09
N VAL A 15 47.52 -43.20 0.03
CA VAL A 15 46.31 -42.74 -0.68
C VAL A 15 46.08 -41.25 -0.37
N ALA A 16 45.70 -40.49 -1.42
CA ALA A 16 44.94 -39.23 -1.44
C ALA A 16 45.51 -38.01 -0.67
N ALA A 17 46.43 -37.29 -1.32
CA ALA A 17 46.61 -35.87 -1.03
C ALA A 17 45.40 -35.10 -1.59
N ALA A 18 44.67 -34.46 -0.68
CA ALA A 18 43.45 -33.70 -0.92
C ALA A 18 43.64 -32.59 -1.96
N LEU A 19 43.02 -32.76 -3.12
CA LEU A 19 42.74 -31.66 -4.03
C LEU A 19 41.49 -30.94 -3.48
N LEU A 20 41.72 -29.97 -2.58
CA LEU A 20 40.66 -29.07 -2.10
C LEU A 20 40.31 -28.11 -3.25
N LEU A 21 39.43 -28.56 -4.15
CA LEU A 21 38.72 -27.72 -5.10
C LEU A 21 37.85 -26.72 -4.32
N LEU A 22 38.36 -25.50 -4.18
CA LEU A 22 37.58 -24.32 -3.78
C LEU A 22 36.55 -24.03 -4.89
N LEU A 23 35.41 -24.71 -4.83
CA LEU A 23 34.21 -24.32 -5.58
C LEU A 23 33.64 -23.07 -4.91
N PRO A 24 33.39 -21.97 -5.64
CA PRO A 24 32.66 -20.84 -5.08
C PRO A 24 31.22 -21.29 -4.81
N LEU A 25 30.88 -21.39 -3.53
CA LEU A 25 29.50 -21.51 -3.06
C LEU A 25 28.73 -20.23 -3.42
N ASN A 26 28.26 -20.15 -4.65
CA ASN A 26 27.18 -19.23 -5.00
C ASN A 26 25.86 -19.85 -4.52
N ILE A 27 25.67 -19.90 -3.20
CA ILE A 27 24.33 -20.05 -2.63
C ILE A 27 23.73 -18.64 -2.62
N SER A 28 23.22 -18.23 -3.77
CA SER A 28 22.16 -17.24 -3.80
C SER A 28 20.87 -18.03 -3.94
N ALA A 29 20.31 -18.48 -2.82
CA ALA A 29 18.91 -18.85 -2.76
C ALA A 29 18.11 -17.55 -2.87
N GLN A 30 18.05 -16.95 -4.07
CA GLN A 30 16.99 -16.02 -4.38
C GLN A 30 15.73 -16.87 -4.49
N GLU A 31 14.95 -16.90 -3.42
CA GLU A 31 13.57 -17.32 -3.47
C GLU A 31 12.91 -16.44 -4.54
N GLN A 32 12.81 -16.96 -5.76
CA GLN A 32 12.20 -16.25 -6.88
C GLN A 32 10.70 -16.24 -6.56
N SER A 33 10.29 -15.25 -5.77
CA SER A 33 8.89 -15.07 -5.42
C SER A 33 8.11 -14.94 -6.71
N GLU A 34 7.26 -15.92 -6.97
CA GLU A 34 6.40 -15.91 -8.15
C GLU A 34 5.50 -14.69 -8.07
N THR A 35 5.69 -13.76 -9.00
CA THR A 35 4.85 -12.58 -9.11
C THR A 35 3.60 -12.92 -9.91
N VAL A 36 2.43 -12.55 -9.39
CA VAL A 36 1.15 -12.72 -10.05
C VAL A 36 0.57 -11.37 -10.46
N LYS A 37 -0.14 -11.34 -11.59
CA LYS A 37 -0.92 -10.16 -11.97
C LYS A 37 -1.99 -9.90 -10.90
N TYR A 38 -2.07 -8.67 -10.42
CA TYR A 38 -3.12 -8.26 -9.48
C TYR A 38 -4.50 -8.42 -10.13
N THR A 39 -5.42 -8.98 -9.34
CA THR A 39 -6.86 -9.02 -9.64
C THR A 39 -7.62 -8.59 -8.37
N PRO A 40 -8.90 -8.19 -8.48
CA PRO A 40 -9.73 -7.91 -7.30
C PRO A 40 -9.85 -9.08 -6.30
N ASP A 41 -9.54 -10.30 -6.74
CA ASP A 41 -9.51 -11.51 -5.90
C ASP A 41 -8.18 -11.71 -5.16
N PHE A 42 -7.15 -10.94 -5.49
CA PHE A 42 -5.91 -10.91 -4.74
C PHE A 42 -6.20 -10.55 -3.27
N ARG A 43 -5.51 -11.21 -2.36
CA ARG A 43 -5.61 -10.98 -0.92
C ARG A 43 -4.21 -10.67 -0.40
N PHE A 44 -4.04 -9.47 0.14
CA PHE A 44 -2.81 -9.09 0.83
C PHE A 44 -2.64 -9.94 2.09
N ARG A 45 -1.40 -10.18 2.52
CA ARG A 45 -1.16 -10.88 3.77
C ARG A 45 -1.63 -10.00 4.92
N ASP A 46 -2.32 -10.61 5.88
CA ASP A 46 -2.85 -9.91 7.05
C ASP A 46 -1.71 -9.52 8.00
N GLY A 47 -1.74 -8.29 8.50
CA GLY A 47 -0.71 -7.76 9.39
C GLY A 47 -0.49 -6.26 9.22
N ILE A 48 0.53 -5.75 9.91
CA ILE A 48 0.90 -4.33 9.92
C ILE A 48 2.02 -4.10 8.90
N TYR A 49 1.84 -3.14 8.01
CA TYR A 49 2.84 -2.66 7.06
C TYR A 49 3.48 -1.38 7.62
N LEU A 50 4.73 -1.47 8.08
CA LEU A 50 5.48 -0.33 8.59
C LEU A 50 5.76 0.71 7.50
N ASN A 51 6.10 0.24 6.31
CA ASN A 51 6.45 1.08 5.17
C ASN A 51 5.90 0.50 3.87
N PHE A 52 5.99 1.29 2.80
CA PHE A 52 5.43 0.92 1.51
C PHE A 52 6.20 -0.21 0.82
N ASP A 53 7.49 -0.39 1.10
CA ASP A 53 8.25 -1.53 0.54
C ASP A 53 7.72 -2.87 1.05
N GLN A 54 7.25 -2.93 2.30
CA GLN A 54 6.56 -4.12 2.81
C GLN A 54 5.25 -4.39 2.07
N VAL A 55 4.54 -3.36 1.60
CA VAL A 55 3.30 -3.50 0.82
C VAL A 55 3.60 -4.09 -0.55
N LYS A 56 4.61 -3.55 -1.24
CA LYS A 56 5.08 -4.10 -2.54
C LYS A 56 5.54 -5.54 -2.40
N ALA A 57 6.24 -5.85 -1.30
CA ALA A 57 6.71 -7.20 -1.01
C ALA A 57 5.62 -8.12 -0.41
N ASN A 58 4.41 -7.60 -0.15
CA ASN A 58 3.32 -8.31 0.54
C ASN A 58 3.79 -9.01 1.85
N ARG A 59 4.68 -8.35 2.59
CA ARG A 59 5.38 -8.90 3.78
C ARG A 59 5.13 -8.00 5.00
N PRO A 60 3.94 -8.06 5.60
CA PRO A 60 3.64 -7.33 6.82
C PRO A 60 4.28 -7.99 8.04
N ILE A 61 4.23 -7.29 9.18
CA ILE A 61 4.34 -7.90 10.50
C ILE A 61 3.07 -8.72 10.74
N PRO A 62 3.15 -10.06 10.82
CA PRO A 62 1.98 -10.90 11.04
C PRO A 62 1.44 -10.73 12.47
N LYS A 63 0.14 -10.99 12.65
CA LYS A 63 -0.53 -10.88 13.97
C LYS A 63 0.24 -11.60 15.08
N ALA A 64 0.73 -12.81 14.82
CA ALA A 64 1.46 -13.63 15.79
C ALA A 64 2.78 -13.02 16.31
N LYS A 65 3.33 -12.02 15.62
CA LYS A 65 4.54 -11.29 16.05
C LYS A 65 4.22 -10.03 16.85
N ILE A 66 2.96 -9.62 16.94
CA ILE A 66 2.54 -8.40 17.66
C ILE A 66 2.39 -8.72 19.14
N LEU A 67 3.08 -7.97 20.00
CA LEU A 67 2.94 -8.08 21.45
C LEU A 67 1.75 -7.24 21.89
N THR A 68 0.63 -7.90 22.18
CA THR A 68 -0.61 -7.26 22.64
C THR A 68 -1.37 -8.17 23.60
N SER A 69 -2.20 -7.59 24.46
CA SER A 69 -3.17 -8.32 25.27
C SER A 69 -4.46 -8.65 24.53
N ALA A 70 -4.65 -8.12 23.31
CA ALA A 70 -5.80 -8.42 22.48
C ALA A 70 -5.80 -9.89 22.02
N ASP A 71 -6.97 -10.52 22.01
CA ASP A 71 -7.14 -11.87 21.48
C ASP A 71 -6.92 -11.89 19.96
N TYR A 72 -6.03 -12.77 19.48
CA TYR A 72 -5.67 -12.92 18.07
C TYR A 72 -6.84 -13.30 17.16
N ASN A 73 -7.88 -13.95 17.71
CA ASN A 73 -9.08 -14.34 16.98
C ASN A 73 -10.18 -13.27 17.01
N ASP A 74 -9.94 -12.15 17.68
CA ASP A 74 -10.90 -11.07 17.75
C ASP A 74 -11.06 -10.38 16.38
N LYS A 75 -12.31 -10.17 15.96
CA LYS A 75 -12.65 -9.40 14.76
C LYS A 75 -12.13 -7.96 14.82
N ASP A 76 -12.04 -7.41 16.03
CA ASP A 76 -11.62 -6.04 16.33
C ASP A 76 -10.14 -6.01 16.80
N PHE A 77 -9.37 -7.07 16.54
CA PHE A 77 -7.97 -7.20 16.95
C PHE A 77 -7.14 -5.96 16.60
N PHE A 78 -7.20 -5.49 15.35
CA PHE A 78 -6.42 -4.35 14.91
C PHE A 78 -6.89 -3.04 15.56
N ASP A 79 -8.19 -2.87 15.75
CA ASP A 79 -8.73 -1.68 16.44
C ASP A 79 -8.21 -1.61 17.89
N LYS A 80 -8.12 -2.77 18.57
CA LYS A 80 -7.53 -2.88 19.91
C LYS A 80 -6.02 -2.65 19.93
N VAL A 81 -5.29 -3.17 18.94
CA VAL A 81 -3.83 -2.93 18.81
C VAL A 81 -3.55 -1.45 18.58
N PHE A 82 -4.32 -0.79 17.72
CA PHE A 82 -4.15 0.63 17.37
C PHE A 82 -4.85 1.61 18.34
N ALA A 83 -5.45 1.12 19.42
CA ALA A 83 -5.91 1.94 20.53
C ALA A 83 -4.73 2.47 21.37
N ALA A 84 -3.58 1.78 21.32
CA ALA A 84 -2.32 2.27 21.88
C ALA A 84 -1.57 3.14 20.86
N ASP A 85 -0.88 4.17 21.35
CA ASP A 85 -0.03 5.03 20.53
C ASP A 85 1.23 4.32 20.02
N LYS A 86 1.63 3.24 20.70
CA LYS A 86 2.83 2.46 20.42
C LYS A 86 2.45 1.00 20.21
N ILE A 87 2.97 0.42 19.14
CA ILE A 87 2.85 -0.99 18.79
C ILE A 87 4.19 -1.66 19.07
N TYR A 88 4.16 -2.79 19.79
CA TYR A 88 5.33 -3.61 20.05
C TYR A 88 5.24 -4.90 19.24
N PHE A 89 6.35 -5.34 18.65
CA PHE A 89 6.41 -6.58 17.88
C PHE A 89 7.79 -7.23 17.99
N TYR A 90 7.90 -8.53 17.67
CA TYR A 90 9.19 -9.18 17.46
C TYR A 90 9.59 -9.09 16.00
N ASP A 91 10.85 -8.75 15.72
CA ASP A 91 11.38 -8.76 14.36
C ASP A 91 11.71 -10.17 13.86
N GLU A 92 12.56 -10.29 12.85
CA GLU A 92 12.95 -11.59 12.28
C GLU A 92 14.00 -12.31 13.13
N LEU A 93 14.75 -11.57 13.94
CA LEU A 93 15.76 -12.09 14.86
C LEU A 93 15.16 -12.38 16.25
N GLY A 94 13.87 -12.15 16.45
CA GLY A 94 13.19 -12.30 17.73
C GLY A 94 13.47 -11.15 18.70
N VAL A 95 14.02 -10.03 18.23
CA VAL A 95 14.26 -8.85 19.06
C VAL A 95 12.97 -8.03 19.15
N ARG A 96 12.64 -7.56 20.35
CA ARG A 96 11.48 -6.70 20.58
C ARG A 96 11.73 -5.32 19.97
N GLN A 97 10.84 -4.91 19.10
CA GLN A 97 10.79 -3.60 18.47
C GLN A 97 9.58 -2.80 18.96
N GLU A 98 9.64 -1.50 18.76
CA GLU A 98 8.59 -0.52 19.07
C GLU A 98 8.42 0.42 17.88
N VAL A 99 7.19 0.72 17.52
CA VAL A 99 6.85 1.73 16.51
C VAL A 99 5.65 2.54 16.98
N LYS A 100 5.61 3.83 16.69
CA LYS A 100 4.40 4.61 16.95
C LYS A 100 3.35 4.34 15.88
N LYS A 101 2.08 4.47 16.24
CA LYS A 101 0.95 4.35 15.30
C LYS A 101 1.08 5.31 14.10
N GLU A 102 1.56 6.53 14.34
CA GLU A 102 1.73 7.57 13.31
C GLU A 102 2.84 7.25 12.29
N ASP A 103 3.79 6.39 12.65
CA ASP A 103 4.93 6.01 11.81
C ASP A 103 4.66 4.75 10.96
N ILE A 104 3.50 4.11 11.14
CA ILE A 104 3.06 2.94 10.35
C ILE A 104 2.43 3.41 9.05
N TRP A 105 2.78 2.80 7.92
CA TRP A 105 2.11 3.09 6.64
C TRP A 105 0.65 2.63 6.61
N GLY A 106 0.37 1.42 7.07
CA GLY A 106 -0.96 0.83 7.03
C GLY A 106 -1.03 -0.59 7.57
N PHE A 107 -2.15 -1.26 7.33
CA PHE A 107 -2.33 -2.68 7.68
C PHE A 107 -3.23 -3.37 6.67
N ALA A 108 -3.24 -4.70 6.68
CA ALA A 108 -4.28 -5.48 6.01
C ALA A 108 -5.02 -6.38 6.98
N ARG A 109 -6.34 -6.49 6.76
CA ARG A 109 -7.24 -7.41 7.45
C ARG A 109 -8.14 -8.09 6.43
N ASN A 110 -8.23 -9.42 6.49
CA ASN A 110 -8.97 -10.24 5.55
C ASN A 110 -8.58 -9.96 4.08
N GLY A 111 -7.31 -9.70 3.84
CA GLY A 111 -6.78 -9.38 2.52
C GLY A 111 -7.07 -7.98 1.98
N VAL A 112 -7.75 -7.12 2.75
CA VAL A 112 -8.04 -5.73 2.38
C VAL A 112 -7.03 -4.80 3.05
N VAL A 113 -6.46 -3.88 2.26
CA VAL A 113 -5.42 -2.94 2.72
C VAL A 113 -6.06 -1.62 3.18
N TYR A 114 -5.54 -1.09 4.28
CA TYR A 114 -5.89 0.18 4.87
C TYR A 114 -4.63 1.03 5.05
N VAL A 115 -4.68 2.30 4.66
CA VAL A 115 -3.56 3.26 4.75
C VAL A 115 -3.86 4.32 5.81
N ILE A 116 -2.84 4.76 6.54
CA ILE A 116 -3.01 5.84 7.51
C ILE A 116 -3.03 7.22 6.81
N ILE A 117 -4.01 8.05 7.14
CA ILE A 117 -4.07 9.47 6.77
C ILE A 117 -4.52 10.25 8.01
N GLN A 118 -3.71 11.22 8.43
CA GLN A 118 -3.98 12.04 9.62
C GLN A 118 -4.34 11.21 10.88
N GLY A 119 -3.67 10.07 11.08
CA GLY A 119 -3.90 9.19 12.23
C GLY A 119 -5.06 8.20 12.09
N ASN A 120 -5.86 8.30 11.03
CA ASN A 120 -7.00 7.42 10.75
C ASN A 120 -6.66 6.41 9.65
N PHE A 121 -7.15 5.18 9.78
CA PHE A 121 -6.98 4.16 8.75
C PHE A 121 -8.11 4.20 7.73
N ASN A 122 -7.75 4.26 6.46
CA ASN A 122 -8.68 4.40 5.34
C ASN A 122 -8.49 3.24 4.38
N ARG A 123 -9.59 2.59 3.97
CA ARG A 123 -9.54 1.46 3.05
C ARG A 123 -9.07 1.93 1.67
N ILE A 124 -8.11 1.21 1.08
CA ILE A 124 -7.79 1.38 -0.33
C ILE A 124 -8.88 0.69 -1.17
N THR A 125 -9.69 1.49 -1.87
CA THR A 125 -10.90 1.02 -2.57
C THR A 125 -10.60 0.47 -3.96
N PHE A 126 -9.55 0.97 -4.62
CA PHE A 126 -9.10 0.50 -5.92
C PHE A 126 -7.59 0.35 -5.94
N ILE A 127 -7.11 -0.85 -6.30
CA ILE A 127 -5.68 -1.19 -6.33
C ILE A 127 -5.25 -1.48 -7.77
N GLY A 128 -4.09 -0.96 -8.14
CA GLY A 128 -3.40 -1.13 -9.42
C GLY A 128 -2.06 -0.37 -9.37
N ASN A 129 -1.42 -0.13 -10.50
CA ASN A 129 -0.19 0.69 -10.52
C ASN A 129 -0.47 2.13 -10.04
N ILE A 130 -1.70 2.60 -10.24
CA ILE A 130 -2.27 3.77 -9.57
C ILE A 130 -3.39 3.28 -8.65
N CYS A 131 -3.21 3.33 -7.34
CA CYS A 131 -4.30 3.07 -6.40
C CYS A 131 -5.16 4.31 -6.20
N HIS A 132 -6.42 4.13 -5.82
CA HIS A 132 -7.35 5.19 -5.44
C HIS A 132 -8.07 4.84 -4.15
N PHE A 133 -8.27 5.86 -3.30
CA PHE A 133 -9.02 5.73 -2.06
C PHE A 133 -9.59 7.05 -1.59
N VAL A 134 -10.43 6.97 -0.56
CA VAL A 134 -11.12 8.11 0.06
C VAL A 134 -10.76 8.14 1.55
N ALA A 135 -10.51 9.33 2.09
CA ALA A 135 -10.22 9.53 3.49
C ALA A 135 -10.93 10.75 4.07
N ASP A 136 -11.34 10.65 5.32
CA ASP A 136 -11.81 11.78 6.12
C ASP A 136 -10.61 12.56 6.65
N VAL A 137 -10.50 13.83 6.27
CA VAL A 137 -9.48 14.73 6.80
C VAL A 137 -10.11 15.85 7.59
N THR A 138 -9.53 16.17 8.73
CA THR A 138 -9.96 17.32 9.52
C THR A 138 -9.23 18.56 9.02
N THR A 139 -9.99 19.52 8.51
CA THR A 139 -9.47 20.84 8.13
C THR A 139 -9.93 21.88 9.14
N TYR A 140 -9.04 22.81 9.48
CA TYR A 140 -9.38 23.96 10.31
C TYR A 140 -9.67 25.14 9.39
N ASP A 141 -10.95 25.46 9.20
CA ASP A 141 -11.37 26.61 8.38
C ASP A 141 -11.33 27.90 9.20
N ASN A 142 -10.46 28.83 8.79
CA ASN A 142 -10.53 30.22 9.17
C ASN A 142 -11.38 30.96 8.11
N ARG A 143 -12.70 30.98 8.34
CA ARG A 143 -13.74 31.50 7.43
C ARG A 143 -13.27 32.62 6.48
N TYR A 144 -13.23 32.32 5.18
CA TYR A 144 -13.67 33.19 4.06
C TYR A 144 -13.44 32.45 2.73
N ASN A 145 -14.18 31.37 2.45
CA ASN A 145 -14.39 30.98 1.05
C ASN A 145 -15.66 30.13 0.86
N TYR A 146 -16.70 30.80 0.37
CA TYR A 146 -17.95 30.19 -0.05
C TYR A 146 -17.78 29.70 -1.50
N TYR A 147 -17.06 28.59 -1.68
CA TYR A 147 -17.10 27.82 -2.93
C TYR A 147 -16.74 26.36 -2.60
N SER A 148 -17.75 25.51 -2.42
CA SER A 148 -17.56 24.06 -2.36
C SER A 148 -17.45 23.54 -3.80
N PRO A 149 -16.25 23.16 -4.32
CA PRO A 149 -16.05 22.85 -5.74
C PRO A 149 -16.31 21.37 -6.10
N TYR A 150 -16.83 20.59 -5.15
CA TYR A 150 -16.95 19.13 -5.25
C TYR A 150 -18.41 18.71 -5.30
N GLY A 151 -18.96 18.72 -6.52
CA GLY A 151 -20.10 17.88 -6.88
C GLY A 151 -19.67 16.42 -6.76
N TYR A 152 -20.34 15.71 -5.86
CA TYR A 152 -20.10 14.32 -5.52
C TYR A 152 -20.36 13.45 -6.76
N TYR A 153 -19.30 12.92 -7.37
CA TYR A 153 -19.38 11.87 -8.39
C TYR A 153 -18.93 10.58 -7.71
N ASP A 154 -19.84 9.63 -7.50
CA ASP A 154 -19.55 8.29 -7.00
C ASP A 154 -18.95 7.45 -8.16
N PRO A 155 -17.63 7.17 -8.15
CA PRO A 155 -16.96 6.53 -9.28
C PRO A 155 -17.17 5.00 -9.35
N TYR A 156 -17.84 4.40 -8.36
CA TYR A 156 -18.02 2.95 -8.27
C TYR A 156 -19.34 2.46 -8.90
N TYR A 157 -20.15 3.35 -9.44
CA TYR A 157 -21.42 3.03 -10.10
C TYR A 157 -21.34 3.23 -11.63
N TYR A 158 -20.52 2.41 -12.31
CA TYR A 158 -20.63 2.26 -13.77
C TYR A 158 -21.55 1.07 -14.08
N SER A 159 -22.87 1.33 -14.09
CA SER A 159 -23.88 0.38 -14.59
C SER A 159 -24.06 0.59 -16.10
N PRO A 160 -23.67 -0.37 -16.96
CA PRO A 160 -24.11 -0.37 -18.35
C PRO A 160 -25.58 -0.82 -18.35
N TYR A 161 -26.46 0.00 -18.93
CA TYR A 161 -27.94 -0.07 -18.89
C TYR A 161 -28.59 0.64 -17.70
N GLY A 162 -29.38 1.66 -18.03
CA GLY A 162 -30.13 2.48 -17.07
C GLY A 162 -30.83 3.66 -17.72
N TYR A 163 -31.55 3.41 -18.82
CA TYR A 163 -32.54 4.33 -19.38
C TYR A 163 -33.78 4.24 -18.47
N TYR A 164 -34.10 5.28 -17.70
CA TYR A 164 -35.44 5.79 -17.32
C TYR A 164 -35.35 6.74 -16.10
N GLY A 165 -36.05 7.87 -16.21
CA GLY A 165 -36.04 8.95 -15.23
C GLY A 165 -36.80 8.68 -13.93
N GLY A 166 -36.59 9.58 -12.97
CA GLY A 166 -37.29 9.62 -11.69
C GLY A 166 -37.20 11.01 -11.06
N TYR A 167 -38.23 11.81 -11.31
CA TYR A 167 -38.59 13.08 -10.67
C TYR A 167 -38.74 12.90 -9.14
N TYR A 168 -38.42 13.92 -8.31
CA TYR A 168 -39.15 14.34 -7.08
C TYR A 168 -38.31 15.28 -6.16
N PRO A 169 -38.94 16.12 -5.30
CA PRO A 169 -38.69 17.55 -5.26
C PRO A 169 -38.50 18.17 -3.84
N TYR A 170 -38.33 19.50 -3.84
CA TYR A 170 -38.48 20.47 -2.74
C TYR A 170 -37.39 20.57 -1.67
N GLY A 171 -36.71 21.71 -1.72
CA GLY A 171 -35.84 22.23 -0.67
C GLY A 171 -36.62 22.87 0.48
N ILE A 172 -36.02 22.82 1.67
CA ILE A 172 -36.42 23.56 2.86
C ILE A 172 -35.32 24.56 3.18
N TYR A 173 -35.71 25.84 3.11
CA TYR A 173 -34.95 27.01 3.55
C TYR A 173 -35.07 27.13 5.08
N SER A 174 -33.96 27.30 5.79
CA SER A 174 -33.97 27.69 7.21
C SER A 174 -33.04 28.89 7.45
N PRO A 175 -33.52 29.98 8.07
CA PRO A 175 -32.79 31.23 8.23
C PRO A 175 -32.07 31.34 9.60
N TYR A 176 -30.90 32.00 9.57
CA TYR A 176 -30.09 32.54 10.68
C TYR A 176 -29.21 31.59 11.54
N ALA A 177 -27.88 31.74 11.39
CA ALA A 177 -26.94 31.92 12.51
C ALA A 177 -25.54 32.28 11.98
N TYR A 178 -25.13 33.55 12.11
CA TYR A 178 -23.74 33.95 11.89
C TYR A 178 -23.02 34.01 13.24
N ARG A 179 -22.23 32.98 13.56
CA ARG A 179 -21.22 32.99 14.63
C ARG A 179 -19.89 32.54 14.03
N PRO A 180 -18.79 33.30 14.17
CA PRO A 180 -17.50 32.88 13.67
C PRO A 180 -16.85 31.85 14.60
N TYR A 181 -17.34 30.60 14.62
CA TYR A 181 -16.65 29.45 15.21
C TYR A 181 -15.64 28.85 14.23
N SER A 182 -14.33 28.82 14.51
CA SER A 182 -13.39 27.98 13.75
C SER A 182 -13.79 26.52 13.96
N THR A 183 -14.75 26.04 13.17
CA THR A 183 -15.24 24.67 13.21
C THR A 183 -14.23 23.83 12.46
N ALA A 184 -13.56 22.93 13.18
CA ALA A 184 -12.92 21.80 12.56
C ALA A 184 -13.97 21.10 11.68
N ARG A 185 -13.74 21.09 10.37
CA ARG A 185 -14.63 20.46 9.41
C ARG A 185 -13.96 19.16 8.97
N ASN A 186 -14.65 18.04 9.15
CA ASN A 186 -14.25 16.81 8.51
C ASN A 186 -14.68 16.88 7.04
N GLU A 187 -13.72 16.81 6.15
CA GLU A 187 -13.91 16.82 4.71
C GLU A 187 -13.46 15.48 4.14
N ILE A 188 -14.34 14.85 3.38
CA ILE A 188 -14.01 13.67 2.60
C ILE A 188 -13.12 14.10 1.43
N ARG A 189 -11.90 13.57 1.35
CA ARG A 189 -10.96 13.79 0.24
C ARG A 189 -10.62 12.49 -0.47
N GLN A 190 -10.34 12.62 -1.76
CA GLN A 190 -9.92 11.52 -2.62
C GLN A 190 -8.42 11.60 -2.84
N TYR A 191 -7.76 10.44 -2.81
CA TYR A 191 -6.32 10.29 -2.93
C TYR A 191 -5.96 9.24 -3.97
N ILE A 192 -4.77 9.36 -4.53
CA ILE A 192 -4.14 8.33 -5.34
C ILE A 192 -2.75 7.99 -4.79
N ILE A 193 -2.33 6.75 -5.01
CA ILE A 193 -1.01 6.25 -4.63
C ILE A 193 -0.31 5.74 -5.88
N ASP A 194 0.93 6.16 -6.09
CA ASP A 194 1.80 5.55 -7.09
C ASP A 194 2.34 4.25 -6.50
N PHE A 195 1.93 3.10 -7.05
CA PHE A 195 2.31 1.81 -6.47
C PHE A 195 3.81 1.51 -6.64
N GLU A 196 4.51 2.22 -7.52
CA GLU A 196 5.95 2.07 -7.67
C GLU A 196 6.70 2.70 -6.49
N THR A 197 6.32 3.94 -6.15
CA THR A 197 7.07 4.77 -5.19
C THR A 197 6.41 4.87 -3.81
N GLY A 198 5.14 4.49 -3.68
CA GLY A 198 4.34 4.66 -2.46
C GLY A 198 3.88 6.09 -2.22
N LYS A 199 4.05 7.00 -3.19
CA LYS A 199 3.74 8.41 -3.02
C LYS A 199 2.23 8.61 -3.03
N ILE A 200 1.71 9.21 -1.96
CA ILE A 200 0.30 9.57 -1.80
C ILE A 200 0.11 11.03 -2.18
N VAL A 201 -0.85 11.31 -3.07
CA VAL A 201 -1.22 12.67 -3.48
C VAL A 201 -2.73 12.81 -3.64
N ASP A 202 -3.22 14.06 -3.60
CA ASP A 202 -4.65 14.34 -3.84
C ASP A 202 -5.08 13.90 -5.25
N PHE A 203 -6.31 13.44 -5.38
CA PHE A 203 -6.89 13.04 -6.67
C PHE A 203 -7.36 14.26 -7.48
N THR A 204 -6.41 14.95 -8.09
CA THR A 204 -6.61 16.14 -8.95
C THR A 204 -6.25 15.86 -10.39
N ILE A 205 -6.71 16.70 -11.33
CA ILE A 205 -6.43 16.55 -12.76
C ILE A 205 -4.92 16.54 -13.01
N GLU A 206 -4.20 17.43 -12.33
CA GLU A 206 -2.77 17.64 -12.42
C GLU A 206 -2.01 16.41 -11.92
N ASN A 207 -2.38 15.86 -10.77
CA ASN A 207 -1.77 14.63 -10.24
C ASN A 207 -2.08 13.41 -11.10
N VAL A 208 -3.31 13.29 -11.61
CA VAL A 208 -3.68 12.20 -12.54
C VAL A 208 -2.84 12.27 -13.82
N LYS A 209 -2.65 13.47 -14.40
CA LYS A 209 -1.75 13.67 -15.56
C LYS A 209 -0.33 13.19 -15.26
N LEU A 210 0.22 13.53 -14.10
CA LEU A 210 1.57 13.13 -13.67
C LEU A 210 1.72 11.62 -13.50
N PHE A 211 0.64 10.90 -13.22
CA PHE A 211 0.72 9.46 -13.01
C PHE A 211 0.51 8.71 -14.32
N ILE A 212 -0.46 9.13 -15.13
CA ILE A 212 -0.74 8.49 -16.42
C ILE A 212 0.30 8.83 -17.50
N MET A 213 1.14 9.88 -17.33
CA MET A 213 2.23 10.21 -18.27
C MET A 213 3.27 9.09 -18.43
N LYS A 214 3.28 8.11 -17.52
CA LYS A 214 4.05 6.87 -17.66
C LYS A 214 3.63 6.06 -18.89
N ASP A 215 2.41 6.27 -19.40
CA ASP A 215 1.88 5.70 -20.65
C ASP A 215 1.57 6.83 -21.65
N PRO A 216 2.43 7.05 -22.66
CA PRO A 216 2.29 8.17 -23.59
C PRO A 216 0.95 8.18 -24.35
N GLU A 217 0.42 7.02 -24.74
CA GLU A 217 -0.83 6.94 -25.50
C GLU A 217 -2.02 7.40 -24.66
N ILE A 218 -2.13 6.90 -23.42
CA ILE A 218 -3.22 7.26 -22.51
C ILE A 218 -3.10 8.74 -22.11
N TYR A 219 -1.87 9.20 -21.87
CA TYR A 219 -1.63 10.59 -21.54
C TYR A 219 -2.03 11.53 -22.68
N GLU A 220 -1.58 11.26 -23.90
CA GLU A 220 -1.92 12.06 -25.08
C GLU A 220 -3.43 12.12 -25.33
N GLU A 221 -4.13 11.00 -25.17
CA GLU A 221 -5.58 10.95 -25.27
C GLU A 221 -6.25 11.83 -24.21
N TYR A 222 -5.78 11.77 -22.97
CA TYR A 222 -6.34 12.52 -21.85
C TYR A 222 -6.13 14.04 -21.98
N VAL A 223 -4.92 14.46 -22.39
CA VAL A 223 -4.60 15.89 -22.49
C VAL A 223 -5.32 16.60 -23.63
N LYS A 224 -5.73 15.86 -24.67
CA LYS A 224 -6.57 16.37 -25.78
C LYS A 224 -8.00 16.70 -25.33
N LEU A 225 -8.48 16.14 -24.22
CA LEU A 225 -9.81 16.42 -23.70
C LEU A 225 -9.92 17.85 -23.12
N PRO A 226 -11.09 18.51 -23.24
CA PRO A 226 -11.37 19.74 -22.51
C PRO A 226 -11.24 19.54 -21.00
N ARG A 227 -10.78 20.55 -20.24
CA ARG A 227 -10.55 20.46 -18.78
C ARG A 227 -11.77 19.95 -18.00
N LYS A 228 -12.99 20.30 -18.41
CA LYS A 228 -14.23 19.77 -17.83
C LYS A 228 -14.33 18.24 -17.97
N LYS A 229 -14.05 17.72 -19.17
CA LYS A 229 -14.03 16.29 -19.46
C LYS A 229 -12.89 15.57 -18.76
N GLN A 230 -11.73 16.21 -18.65
CA GLN A 230 -10.63 15.69 -17.83
C GLN A 230 -11.08 15.44 -16.39
N LYS A 231 -11.75 16.42 -15.76
CA LYS A 231 -12.29 16.28 -14.39
C LYS A 231 -13.30 15.14 -14.28
N GLU A 232 -14.26 15.07 -15.20
CA GLU A 232 -15.30 14.03 -15.22
C GLU A 232 -14.72 12.62 -15.42
N LEU A 233 -13.65 12.49 -16.20
CA LEU A 233 -13.10 11.20 -16.63
C LEU A 233 -11.81 10.79 -15.92
N MET A 234 -11.39 11.50 -14.85
CA MET A 234 -10.15 11.18 -14.12
C MET A 234 -10.06 9.70 -13.75
N PHE A 235 -11.11 9.17 -13.12
CA PHE A 235 -11.11 7.78 -12.65
C PHE A 235 -11.15 6.77 -13.81
N VAL A 236 -11.83 7.10 -14.90
CA VAL A 236 -11.87 6.28 -16.11
C VAL A 236 -10.45 6.12 -16.69
N TYR A 237 -9.68 7.20 -16.74
CA TYR A 237 -8.31 7.15 -17.25
C TYR A 237 -7.33 6.46 -16.30
N VAL A 238 -7.53 6.56 -14.98
CA VAL A 238 -6.79 5.74 -14.01
C VAL A 238 -7.06 4.25 -14.22
N ARG A 239 -8.33 3.86 -14.42
CA ARG A 239 -8.69 2.47 -14.74
C ARG A 239 -8.07 2.00 -16.04
N LYS A 240 -8.21 2.79 -17.11
CA LYS A 240 -7.62 2.49 -18.42
C LYS A 240 -6.10 2.33 -18.34
N PHE A 241 -5.44 3.17 -17.55
CA PHE A 241 -4.00 3.06 -17.29
C PHE A 241 -3.66 1.74 -16.60
N ASN A 242 -4.35 1.38 -15.52
CA ASN A 242 -4.09 0.14 -14.79
C ASN A 242 -4.45 -1.13 -15.60
N GLU A 243 -5.43 -1.05 -16.50
CA GLU A 243 -5.79 -2.16 -17.39
C GLU A 243 -4.68 -2.41 -18.43
N LYS A 244 -4.15 -1.34 -19.03
CA LYS A 244 -3.04 -1.40 -20.00
C LYS A 244 -1.68 -1.68 -19.35
N ASN A 245 -1.50 -1.22 -18.12
CA ASN A 245 -0.30 -1.39 -17.31
C ASN A 245 -0.65 -2.15 -16.02
N PRO A 246 -0.83 -3.49 -16.07
CA PRO A 246 -1.19 -4.27 -14.90
C PRO A 246 -0.14 -4.18 -13.78
N LEU A 247 -0.63 -4.14 -12.55
CA LEU A 247 0.19 -4.34 -11.37
C LEU A 247 0.52 -5.83 -11.19
N TYR A 248 1.76 -6.14 -10.80
CA TYR A 248 2.20 -7.48 -10.42
C TYR A 248 2.67 -7.46 -8.97
N LEU A 249 2.31 -8.50 -8.20
CA LEU A 249 2.62 -8.62 -6.78
C LEU A 249 3.19 -10.00 -6.46
N PRO A 250 4.10 -10.10 -5.47
CA PRO A 250 4.55 -11.39 -4.97
C PRO A 250 3.39 -12.12 -4.28
N ARG A 251 3.32 -13.43 -4.50
CA ARG A 251 2.36 -14.32 -3.83
C ARG A 251 2.87 -14.80 -2.47
#